data_AF-A0A537NQK0-F1
#
_entry.id   AF-A0A537NQK0-F1
#
_cell.length_a   1.000
_cell.length_b   1.000
_cell.length_c   1.000
_cell.angle_alpha   90.00
_cell.angle_beta   90.00
_cell.angle_gamma   90.00
#
_symmetry.space_group_name_H-M   'P 1'
#
loop_
_entity.id
_entity.type
_entity.pdbx_description
1 polymer ?
#
loop_
_entity_poly.entity_id
_entity_poly.type
_entity_poly.pdbx_seq_one_letter_code
_entity_poly.pdbx_strand_id
1 'polypeptide(L)'
;IDGPTGDLLRAQGRHNMRPAHLHFLASKEGFKTLISQIYVQDDKFIDTDAQFGVTRHLIGNYVRHEDGNAPAPDVRGAWYSLSQTFVMQRGATKLPRPPISGKASGERPKIPHLA
;
A
#
# COMPACT_ATOMS: atom_id res chain seq x y z
N ILE A 1 2.90 19.22 0.11
CA ILE A 1 3.68 18.38 -0.82
C ILE A 1 4.19 19.28 -1.91
N ASP A 2 5.51 19.26 -2.08
CA ASP A 2 6.21 20.06 -3.08
C ASP A 2 6.53 19.19 -4.30
N GLY A 3 6.76 19.84 -5.44
CA GLY A 3 7.06 19.20 -6.71
C GLY A 3 5.84 18.83 -7.56
N PRO A 4 6.08 18.25 -8.75
CA PRO A 4 5.10 18.19 -9.84
C PRO A 4 3.78 17.52 -9.46
N THR A 5 3.85 16.41 -8.71
CA THR A 5 2.64 15.69 -8.25
C THR A 5 1.83 16.54 -7.28
N GLY A 6 2.49 17.28 -6.39
CA GLY A 6 1.83 18.22 -5.48
C GLY A 6 1.18 19.38 -6.22
N ASP A 7 1.88 19.95 -7.19
CA ASP A 7 1.36 21.03 -8.04
C ASP A 7 0.11 20.58 -8.80
N LEU A 8 0.15 19.40 -9.42
CA LEU A 8 -0.97 18.83 -10.16
C LEU A 8 -2.19 18.58 -9.27
N LEU A 9 -1.99 18.01 -8.07
CA LEU A 9 -3.08 17.76 -7.13
C LEU A 9 -3.69 19.06 -6.60
N ARG A 10 -2.86 20.07 -6.28
CA ARG A 10 -3.32 21.40 -5.88
C ARG A 10 -4.13 22.10 -6.97
N ALA A 11 -3.69 22.02 -8.24
CA ALA A 11 -4.42 22.59 -9.37
C ALA A 11 -5.82 21.97 -9.55
N GLN A 12 -6.02 20.74 -9.08
CA GLN A 12 -7.32 20.04 -9.09
C GLN A 12 -8.12 20.24 -7.79
N GLY A 13 -7.60 20.96 -6.80
CA GLY A 13 -8.22 21.10 -5.48
C GLY A 13 -8.26 19.78 -4.68
N ARG A 14 -7.35 18.84 -4.96
CA ARG A 14 -7.34 17.50 -4.35
C ARG A 14 -6.28 17.37 -3.26
N HIS A 15 -6.57 16.56 -2.23
CA HIS A 15 -5.58 16.19 -1.23
C HIS A 15 -4.65 15.07 -1.74
N ASN A 16 -3.51 14.91 -1.07
CA ASN A 16 -2.44 13.97 -1.45
C ASN A 16 -2.38 12.73 -0.55
N MET A 17 -3.44 12.48 0.22
CA MET A 17 -3.46 11.44 1.25
C MET A 17 -3.99 10.14 0.69
N ARG A 18 -3.42 9.03 1.18
CA ARG A 18 -3.93 7.68 0.98
C ARG A 18 -4.35 7.13 2.34
N PRO A 19 -5.44 6.35 2.43
CA PRO A 19 -5.81 5.66 3.65
C PRO A 19 -4.71 4.67 4.07
N ALA A 20 -4.59 4.36 5.36
CA ALA A 20 -3.67 3.35 5.87
C ALA A 20 -3.90 1.99 5.17
N HIS A 21 -2.82 1.36 4.72
CA HIS A 21 -2.88 0.11 3.96
C HIS A 21 -1.61 -0.73 4.09
N LEU A 22 -1.77 -2.03 3.80
CA LEU A 22 -0.68 -3.00 3.67
C LEU A 22 -0.57 -3.46 2.22
N HIS A 23 0.62 -3.48 1.65
CA HIS A 23 0.89 -4.05 0.34
C HIS A 23 1.20 -5.55 0.44
N PHE A 24 0.69 -6.32 -0.53
CA PHE A 24 0.92 -7.75 -0.64
C PHE A 24 1.47 -8.10 -2.01
N LEU A 25 2.54 -8.89 -2.00
CA LEU A 25 3.03 -9.61 -3.16
C LEU A 25 3.03 -11.10 -2.80
N ALA A 26 2.25 -11.89 -3.52
CA ALA A 26 2.19 -13.34 -3.33
C ALA A 26 2.56 -14.06 -4.63
N SER A 27 3.47 -15.03 -4.53
CA SER A 27 3.92 -15.85 -5.65
C SER A 27 3.89 -17.33 -5.27
N LYS A 28 3.37 -18.15 -6.18
CA LYS A 28 3.35 -19.61 -6.06
C LYS A 28 3.47 -20.20 -7.45
N GLU A 29 4.32 -21.20 -7.62
CA GLU A 29 4.53 -21.84 -8.92
C GLU A 29 3.22 -22.41 -9.49
N GLY A 30 3.00 -22.18 -10.80
CA GLY A 30 1.75 -22.53 -11.48
C GLY A 30 0.59 -21.55 -11.28
N PHE A 31 0.82 -20.42 -10.60
CA PHE A 31 -0.14 -19.32 -10.45
C PHE A 31 0.46 -17.98 -10.90
N LYS A 32 -0.39 -17.10 -11.43
CA LYS A 32 -0.01 -15.70 -11.70
C LYS A 32 0.36 -15.02 -10.38
N THR A 33 1.45 -14.27 -10.38
CA THR A 33 1.85 -13.44 -9.25
C THR A 33 0.74 -12.46 -8.92
N LEU A 34 0.31 -12.44 -7.65
CA LEU A 34 -0.69 -11.53 -7.15
C LEU A 34 0.01 -10.31 -6.54
N ILE A 35 -0.37 -9.13 -7.01
CA ILE A 35 -0.02 -7.85 -6.39
C ILE A 35 -1.34 -7.25 -5.91
N SER A 36 -1.43 -6.98 -4.62
CA SER A 36 -2.64 -6.46 -3.99
C SER A 36 -2.29 -5.54 -2.82
N GLN A 37 -3.31 -4.97 -2.19
CA GLN A 37 -3.20 -4.18 -0.98
C GLN A 37 -4.50 -4.26 -0.18
N ILE A 38 -4.41 -4.14 1.14
CA ILE A 38 -5.57 -4.13 2.03
C ILE A 38 -5.60 -2.82 2.81
N TYR A 39 -6.77 -2.18 2.86
CA TYR A 39 -7.03 -0.89 3.46
C TYR A 39 -7.73 -1.02 4.81
N VAL A 40 -7.42 -0.11 5.73
CA VAL A 40 -8.05 0.00 7.05
C VAL A 40 -9.41 0.66 6.91
N GLN A 41 -10.47 0.00 7.41
CA GLN A 41 -11.87 0.39 7.16
C GLN A 41 -12.27 1.75 7.74
N ASP A 42 -11.67 2.17 8.85
CA ASP A 42 -11.99 3.39 9.59
C ASP A 42 -11.02 4.55 9.31
N ASP A 43 -10.19 4.43 8.26
CA ASP A 43 -9.34 5.52 7.84
C ASP A 43 -10.15 6.67 7.23
N LYS A 44 -9.90 7.90 7.68
CA LYS A 44 -10.59 9.12 7.22
C LYS A 44 -10.47 9.41 5.72
N PHE A 45 -9.54 8.78 5.00
CA PHE A 45 -9.36 8.94 3.55
C PHE A 45 -9.81 7.73 2.74
N ILE A 46 -10.56 6.79 3.34
CA ILE A 46 -10.97 5.55 2.68
C ILE A 46 -11.77 5.80 1.40
N ASP A 47 -12.63 6.81 1.39
CA ASP A 47 -13.47 7.18 0.24
C ASP A 47 -12.81 8.18 -0.71
N THR A 48 -11.64 8.71 -0.35
CA THR A 48 -10.99 9.80 -1.08
C THR A 48 -9.53 9.53 -1.45
N ASP A 49 -9.11 8.25 -1.47
CA ASP A 49 -7.74 7.83 -1.83
C ASP A 49 -7.23 8.57 -3.08
N ALA A 50 -6.14 9.32 -2.93
CA ALA A 50 -5.54 10.08 -4.03
C ALA A 50 -5.10 9.20 -5.22
N GLN A 51 -4.87 7.90 -4.99
CA GLN A 51 -4.51 6.93 -6.03
C GLN A 51 -5.71 6.19 -6.63
N PHE A 52 -6.92 6.36 -6.08
CA PHE A 52 -8.11 5.63 -6.51
C PHE A 52 -7.97 4.10 -6.40
N GLY A 53 -7.18 3.60 -5.45
CA GLY A 53 -6.89 2.17 -5.33
C GLY A 53 -7.89 1.40 -4.47
N VAL A 54 -8.76 2.09 -3.72
CA VAL A 54 -9.72 1.46 -2.79
C VAL A 54 -10.86 0.82 -3.57
N THR A 55 -11.12 -0.46 -3.28
CA THR A 55 -12.35 -1.15 -3.67
C THR A 55 -12.90 -1.89 -2.47
N ARG A 56 -14.22 -2.17 -2.44
CA ARG A 56 -14.86 -2.87 -1.31
C ARG A 56 -14.17 -4.19 -0.94
N HIS A 57 -13.63 -4.92 -1.92
CA HIS A 57 -12.96 -6.19 -1.69
C HIS A 57 -11.56 -6.05 -1.05
N LEU A 58 -10.99 -4.85 -1.09
CA LEU A 58 -9.68 -4.54 -0.52
C LEU A 58 -9.78 -3.87 0.84
N ILE A 59 -10.99 -3.67 1.39
CA ILE A 59 -11.18 -3.15 2.74
C ILE A 59 -11.11 -4.31 3.73
N GLY A 60 -10.10 -4.28 4.60
CA GLY A 60 -9.88 -5.31 5.61
C GLY A 60 -10.63 -5.02 6.90
N ASN A 61 -11.13 -6.07 7.54
CA ASN A 61 -11.67 -5.98 8.90
C ASN A 61 -10.52 -6.13 9.91
N TYR A 62 -9.99 -5.00 10.38
CA TYR A 62 -8.98 -4.96 11.43
C TYR A 62 -9.68 -5.03 12.79
N VAL A 63 -9.59 -6.18 13.45
CA VAL A 63 -10.19 -6.37 14.77
C VAL A 63 -9.17 -6.00 15.84
N ARG A 64 -9.53 -5.04 16.68
CA ARG A 64 -8.72 -4.61 17.83
C ARG A 64 -8.93 -5.56 19.01
N HIS A 65 -7.84 -5.87 19.70
CA HIS A 65 -7.79 -6.70 20.90
C HIS A 65 -7.12 -5.90 22.01
N GLU A 66 -7.74 -5.85 23.18
CA GLU A 66 -7.24 -5.13 24.37
C GLU A 66 -6.55 -6.07 25.37
N ASP A 67 -6.87 -7.36 25.29
CA ASP A 67 -6.54 -8.41 26.24
C ASP A 67 -6.31 -9.76 25.53
N GLY A 68 -5.56 -10.66 26.18
CA GLY A 68 -5.34 -12.04 25.71
C GLY A 68 -3.95 -12.34 25.15
N ASN A 69 -3.77 -13.59 24.71
CA ASN A 69 -2.53 -14.10 24.10
C ASN A 69 -2.35 -13.48 22.72
N ALA A 70 -1.59 -12.39 22.65
CA ALA A 70 -1.10 -11.90 21.37
C ALA A 70 -0.38 -13.04 20.62
N PRO A 71 -0.45 -13.07 19.27
CA PRO A 71 0.11 -14.17 18.48
C PRO A 71 1.63 -14.27 18.58
N ALA A 72 2.31 -13.21 19.01
CA ALA A 72 3.74 -13.19 19.27
C ALA A 72 4.04 -12.76 20.72
N PRO A 73 5.02 -13.39 21.38
CA PRO A 73 5.27 -13.22 22.82
C PRO A 73 5.80 -11.84 23.23
N ASP A 74 6.27 -11.05 22.27
CA ASP A 74 6.84 -9.72 22.46
C ASP A 74 5.82 -8.58 22.30
N VAL A 75 4.60 -8.89 21.84
CA VAL A 75 3.52 -7.89 21.70
C VAL A 75 2.98 -7.53 23.09
N ARG A 76 3.01 -6.23 23.41
CA ARG A 76 2.50 -5.67 24.67
C ARG A 76 1.42 -4.64 24.38
N GLY A 77 0.36 -4.65 25.17
CA GLY A 77 -0.78 -3.73 25.02
C GLY A 77 -1.71 -4.14 23.88
N ALA A 78 -2.50 -3.17 23.42
CA ALA A 78 -3.50 -3.41 22.39
C ALA A 78 -2.87 -3.80 21.05
N TRP A 79 -3.49 -4.76 20.36
CA TRP A 79 -3.03 -5.27 19.07
C TRP A 79 -4.20 -5.46 18.10
N TYR A 80 -3.89 -5.66 16.82
CA TYR A 80 -4.90 -5.85 15.78
C TYR A 80 -4.67 -7.17 15.04
N SER A 81 -5.75 -7.86 14.70
CA SER A 81 -5.74 -8.99 13.78
C SER A 81 -6.40 -8.64 12.46
N LEU A 82 -5.85 -9.15 11.35
CA LEU A 82 -6.45 -9.11 10.03
C LEU A 82 -6.54 -10.54 9.48
N SER A 83 -7.73 -10.98 9.09
CA SER A 83 -7.93 -12.21 8.33
C SER A 83 -8.28 -11.85 6.89
N GLN A 84 -7.41 -12.23 5.95
CA GLN A 84 -7.59 -11.94 4.52
C GLN A 84 -7.30 -13.19 3.70
N THR A 85 -8.22 -13.53 2.79
CA THR A 85 -8.02 -14.61 1.82
C THR A 85 -7.71 -14.02 0.44
N PHE A 86 -6.64 -14.50 -0.18
CA PHE A 86 -6.26 -14.14 -1.54
C PHE A 86 -6.54 -15.30 -2.49
N VAL A 87 -7.29 -15.04 -3.56
CA VAL A 87 -7.55 -16.02 -4.61
C VAL A 87 -6.59 -15.78 -5.77
N MET A 88 -5.74 -16.76 -6.06
CA MET A 88 -4.75 -16.68 -7.13
C MET A 88 -5.24 -17.38 -8.40
N GLN A 89 -5.04 -16.73 -9.55
CA GLN A 89 -5.35 -17.32 -10.85
C GLN A 89 -4.22 -18.28 -11.27
N ARG A 90 -4.56 -19.46 -11.81
CA ARG A 90 -3.56 -20.34 -12.46
C ARG A 90 -2.84 -19.63 -13.61
N GLY A 91 -1.56 -19.89 -13.79
CA GLY A 91 -0.76 -19.33 -14.87
C GLY A 91 0.73 -19.26 -14.57
N ALA A 92 1.50 -18.67 -15.48
CA ALA A 92 2.93 -18.48 -15.29
C ALA A 92 3.23 -17.46 -14.17
N THR A 93 4.06 -17.87 -13.22
CA THR A 93 4.60 -16.99 -12.17
C THR A 93 5.54 -15.96 -12.80
N LYS A 94 5.35 -14.66 -12.49
CA LYS A 94 6.21 -13.58 -12.99
C LYS A 94 6.43 -12.55 -11.89
N LEU A 95 7.59 -12.62 -11.22
CA LEU A 95 7.99 -11.59 -10.27
C LEU A 95 8.38 -10.29 -11.01
N PRO A 96 8.01 -9.12 -10.47
CA PRO A 96 8.42 -7.85 -11.06
C PRO A 96 9.94 -7.72 -11.00
N ARG A 97 10.55 -7.28 -12.11
CA ARG A 97 11.95 -6.88 -12.14
C ARG A 97 12.03 -5.41 -11.76
N PRO A 98 12.74 -5.03 -10.68
CA PRO A 98 12.86 -3.64 -10.30
C PRO A 98 13.58 -2.86 -11.42
N PRO A 99 13.00 -1.77 -11.94
CA PRO A 99 13.63 -0.96 -12.99
C PRO A 99 14.82 -0.16 -12.45
N ILE A 100 14.88 0.03 -11.13
CA ILE A 100 15.96 0.69 -10.41
C ILE A 100 16.59 -0.36 -9.50
N SER A 101 17.78 -0.82 -9.85
CA SER A 101 18.52 -1.86 -9.14
C SER A 101 19.46 -1.33 -8.06
N GLY A 102 19.58 -0.01 -7.91
CA GLY A 102 20.49 0.63 -6.97
C GLY A 102 20.04 2.05 -6.58
N LYS A 103 20.61 2.58 -5.51
CA LYS A 103 20.40 3.99 -5.14
C LYS A 103 21.10 4.90 -6.15
N ALA A 104 20.47 6.03 -6.48
CA ALA A 104 21.13 7.07 -7.23
C ALA A 104 22.37 7.58 -6.46
N SER A 105 23.48 7.76 -7.15
CA SER A 105 24.71 8.37 -6.65
C SER A 105 25.05 9.60 -7.49
N GLY A 106 25.77 10.55 -6.91
CA GLY A 106 26.17 11.80 -7.58
C GLY A 106 25.23 12.98 -7.31
N GLU A 107 25.53 14.11 -7.98
CA GLU A 107 24.80 15.36 -7.80
C GLU A 107 23.39 15.25 -8.41
N ARG A 108 22.37 15.73 -7.67
CA ARG A 108 20.99 15.69 -8.12
C ARG A 108 20.86 16.58 -9.38
N PRO A 109 20.33 16.07 -10.50
CA PRO A 109 20.19 16.87 -11.71
C PRO A 109 19.37 18.14 -11.44
N LYS A 110 19.88 19.30 -11.85
CA LYS A 110 19.10 20.54 -11.84
C LYS A 110 18.09 20.48 -12.98
N ILE A 111 16.83 20.29 -12.65
CA ILE A 111 15.73 20.27 -13.63
C ILE A 111 15.21 21.71 -13.72
N PRO A 112 15.38 22.42 -14.86
CA PRO A 112 15.14 23.87 -14.97
C PRO A 112 13.72 24.35 -14.64
N HIS A 113 12.73 23.44 -14.65
CA HIS A 113 11.32 23.77 -14.52
C HIS A 113 10.68 23.27 -13.21
N LEU A 114 11.48 22.83 -12.24
CA LEU A 114 11.01 22.34 -10.93
C LEU A 114 11.49 23.21 -9.76
N ALA A 115 11.78 24.48 -10.03
CA ALA A 115 12.15 25.48 -9.02
C ALA A 115 10.92 26.25 -8.52
#